data_AF-A0A1I5A6V3-F1
#
_entry.id   AF-A0A1I5A6V3-F1
#
_cell.length_a   1.000
_cell.length_b   1.000
_cell.length_c   1.000
_cell.angle_alpha   90.00
_cell.angle_beta   90.00
_cell.angle_gamma   90.00
#
_symmetry.space_group_name_H-M   'P 1'
#
loop_
_entity.id
_entity.type
_entity.pdbx_description
1 polymer ?
#
loop_
_entity_poly.entity_id
_entity_poly.type
_entity_poly.pdbx_seq_one_letter_code
_entity_poly.pdbx_strand_id
1 'polypeptide(L)'
;MNIEKFIDQKEFENVNKRLQNIRNEIQLNSFNLFTISSYNSYLENFHSDVIAILLNPNERHNQKNSFLNLFLDYLIEFGVKINKDDYAFCEITREQGRIDIWIKDNTSKKSIIIENKINNAGDQENQLENYYNYAKNSGFEIDSIVYLTLNGNKNAPLTDVAELNEKIQNMSAFKNNITDLSNGWLKKCYENSENEDNRSFIFQYLKLIKHLSQVGMDRQIKEDFYSVINKEDGFLKTKAIAELVAGLEEYRADLFAAKIGNDYLPFRKTYRWRPNHWLYENFNENGVNFKLDVYFNNDGSARIDFWNPNQPEETQKTNTSTKLKSIGLFEKFEFGGFGGGMCKIFNLESFENIEALDNEIYNSVRELFEKLRT
;
A
#
# COMPACT_ATOMS: atom_id res chain seq x y z
N MET A 1 -25.11 20.97 3.02
CA MET A 1 -23.91 20.26 2.55
C MET A 1 -24.35 19.16 1.60
N ASN A 2 -23.91 19.17 0.34
CA ASN A 2 -24.16 18.02 -0.55
C ASN A 2 -22.98 17.05 -0.34
N ILE A 3 -23.19 16.05 0.52
CA ILE A 3 -22.16 15.06 0.91
C ILE A 3 -21.71 14.23 -0.31
N GLU A 4 -22.66 13.86 -1.16
CA GLU A 4 -22.43 13.13 -2.41
C GLU A 4 -21.40 13.86 -3.30
N LYS A 5 -21.65 15.15 -3.61
CA LYS A 5 -20.70 15.98 -4.38
C LYS A 5 -19.32 16.15 -3.71
N PHE A 6 -19.24 16.05 -2.38
CA PHE A 6 -17.97 16.15 -1.67
C PHE A 6 -17.16 14.85 -1.78
N ILE A 7 -17.82 13.70 -1.67
CA ILE A 7 -17.21 12.37 -1.80
C ILE A 7 -16.84 12.08 -3.26
N ASP A 8 -17.60 12.58 -4.23
CA ASP A 8 -17.36 12.39 -5.67
C ASP A 8 -16.22 13.28 -6.24
N GLN A 9 -15.45 13.97 -5.40
CA GLN A 9 -14.26 14.68 -5.88
C GLN A 9 -13.23 13.67 -6.41
N LYS A 10 -12.57 14.03 -7.52
CA LYS A 10 -11.55 13.20 -8.17
C LYS A 10 -10.45 12.74 -7.21
N GLU A 11 -10.11 13.56 -6.22
CA GLU A 11 -9.11 13.27 -5.19
C GLU A 11 -9.52 12.08 -4.29
N PHE A 12 -10.81 11.80 -4.14
CA PHE A 12 -11.36 10.67 -3.38
C PHE A 12 -11.58 9.41 -4.24
N GLU A 13 -11.51 9.50 -5.57
CA GLU A 13 -11.65 8.35 -6.46
C GLU A 13 -10.64 7.25 -6.11
N ASN A 14 -11.16 6.05 -5.86
CA ASN A 14 -10.37 4.86 -5.54
C ASN A 14 -9.38 5.02 -4.37
N VAL A 15 -9.55 6.00 -3.48
CA VAL A 15 -8.61 6.25 -2.37
C VAL A 15 -8.45 5.05 -1.46
N ASN A 16 -9.52 4.31 -1.17
CA ASN A 16 -9.44 3.07 -0.38
C ASN A 16 -8.51 2.05 -1.06
N LYS A 17 -8.68 1.81 -2.36
CA LYS A 17 -7.84 0.89 -3.14
C LYS A 17 -6.39 1.35 -3.21
N ARG A 18 -6.15 2.66 -3.38
CA ARG A 18 -4.80 3.26 -3.35
C ARG A 18 -4.11 3.01 -2.01
N LEU A 19 -4.81 3.26 -0.89
CA LEU A 19 -4.30 3.04 0.46
C LEU A 19 -4.03 1.56 0.75
N GLN A 20 -4.94 0.66 0.37
CA GLN A 20 -4.76 -0.78 0.53
C GLN A 20 -3.55 -1.29 -0.25
N ASN A 21 -3.39 -0.87 -1.51
CA ASN A 21 -2.26 -1.27 -2.33
C ASN A 21 -0.92 -0.83 -1.72
N ILE A 22 -0.81 0.42 -1.27
CA ILE A 22 0.41 0.93 -0.62
C ILE A 22 0.71 0.15 0.67
N ARG A 23 -0.29 -0.12 1.51
CA ARG A 23 -0.09 -0.91 2.74
C ARG A 23 0.41 -2.31 2.44
N ASN A 24 -0.20 -2.99 1.47
CA ASN A 24 0.20 -4.33 1.05
C ASN A 24 1.64 -4.34 0.52
N GLU A 25 1.99 -3.37 -0.33
CA GLU A 25 3.34 -3.23 -0.87
C GLU A 25 4.38 -2.90 0.20
N ILE A 26 4.06 -2.01 1.15
CA ILE A 26 4.93 -1.71 2.29
C ILE A 26 5.15 -2.99 3.11
N GLN A 27 4.09 -3.77 3.38
CA GLN A 27 4.20 -5.01 4.15
C GLN A 27 5.06 -6.05 3.43
N LEU A 28 4.84 -6.28 2.14
CA LEU A 28 5.63 -7.20 1.31
C LEU A 28 7.12 -6.80 1.25
N ASN A 29 7.39 -5.50 1.24
CA ASN A 29 8.74 -4.95 1.13
C ASN A 29 9.37 -4.55 2.49
N SER A 30 8.66 -4.74 3.61
CA SER A 30 9.09 -4.30 4.95
C SER A 30 10.33 -5.01 5.47
N PHE A 31 10.45 -6.32 5.23
CA PHE A 31 11.64 -7.08 5.57
C PHE A 31 12.71 -6.87 4.50
N ASN A 32 13.76 -6.13 4.84
CA ASN A 32 14.87 -5.81 3.95
C ASN A 32 16.21 -5.75 4.71
N LEU A 33 17.22 -6.46 4.20
CA LEU A 33 18.55 -6.55 4.82
C LEU A 33 19.22 -5.18 5.01
N PHE A 34 19.03 -4.25 4.09
CA PHE A 34 19.67 -2.93 4.11
C PHE A 34 19.03 -1.97 5.13
N THR A 35 17.83 -2.28 5.61
CA THR A 35 17.10 -1.44 6.58
C THR A 35 17.37 -1.80 8.04
N ILE A 36 18.21 -2.80 8.31
CA ILE A 36 18.53 -3.26 9.67
C ILE A 36 19.32 -2.21 10.45
N SER A 37 20.15 -1.41 9.78
CA SER A 37 20.93 -0.35 10.41
C SER A 37 20.15 0.96 10.46
N SER A 38 20.05 1.58 11.63
CA SER A 38 19.29 2.81 11.88
C SER A 38 19.96 4.10 11.39
N TYR A 39 21.14 4.02 10.74
CA TYR A 39 21.86 5.21 10.29
C TYR A 39 21.43 5.64 8.88
N ASN A 40 20.34 6.42 8.82
CA ASN A 40 19.77 6.96 7.57
C ASN A 40 20.77 7.77 6.72
N SER A 41 21.78 8.40 7.31
CA SER A 41 22.79 9.19 6.58
C SER A 41 23.72 8.34 5.70
N TYR A 42 23.89 7.04 5.99
CA TYR A 42 24.66 6.15 5.11
C TYR A 42 23.90 5.76 3.86
N LEU A 43 22.57 5.88 3.85
CA LEU A 43 21.76 5.45 2.70
C LEU A 43 22.00 6.31 1.45
N GLU A 44 22.43 7.57 1.60
CA GLU A 44 22.68 8.46 0.46
C GLU A 44 23.82 7.95 -0.43
N ASN A 45 24.97 7.69 0.18
CA ASN A 45 26.11 7.08 -0.51
C ASN A 45 25.85 5.61 -0.86
N PHE A 46 25.05 4.90 -0.04
CA PHE A 46 24.78 3.48 -0.22
C PHE A 46 24.17 3.15 -1.59
N HIS A 47 23.16 3.90 -2.05
CA HIS A 47 22.55 3.66 -3.37
C HIS A 47 23.58 3.70 -4.49
N SER A 48 24.47 4.68 -4.37
CA SER A 48 25.49 4.98 -5.34
C SER A 48 26.63 3.94 -5.29
N ASP A 49 26.96 3.43 -4.09
CA ASP A 49 27.85 2.28 -3.89
C ASP A 49 27.29 0.99 -4.51
N VAL A 50 26.01 0.69 -4.26
CA VAL A 50 25.35 -0.51 -4.83
C VAL A 50 25.34 -0.45 -6.35
N ILE A 51 24.96 0.69 -6.92
CA ILE A 51 24.91 0.88 -8.38
C ILE A 51 26.32 0.74 -8.97
N ALA A 52 27.35 1.37 -8.39
CA ALA A 52 28.71 1.25 -8.90
C ALA A 52 29.28 -0.17 -8.78
N ILE A 53 28.97 -0.89 -7.69
CA ILE A 53 29.36 -2.30 -7.54
C ILE A 53 28.77 -3.12 -8.68
N LEU A 54 27.47 -2.96 -8.98
CA LEU A 54 26.81 -3.71 -10.06
C LEU A 54 27.31 -3.34 -11.47
N LEU A 55 27.74 -2.09 -11.66
CA LEU A 55 28.28 -1.61 -12.94
C LEU A 55 29.72 -2.07 -13.19
N ASN A 56 30.50 -2.31 -12.13
CA ASN A 56 31.94 -2.54 -12.25
C ASN A 56 32.28 -3.94 -12.76
N PRO A 57 32.85 -4.10 -13.96
CA PRO A 57 33.14 -5.43 -14.51
C PRO A 57 34.14 -6.24 -13.68
N ASN A 58 34.96 -5.57 -12.88
CA ASN A 58 36.01 -6.16 -12.06
C ASN A 58 35.56 -6.42 -10.61
N GLU A 59 34.27 -6.20 -10.28
CA GLU A 59 33.78 -6.42 -8.94
C GLU A 59 33.46 -7.89 -8.62
N ARG A 60 33.34 -8.16 -7.31
CA ARG A 60 33.19 -9.50 -6.73
C ARG A 60 31.92 -10.25 -7.15
N HIS A 61 30.97 -9.59 -7.81
CA HIS A 61 29.82 -10.26 -8.41
C HIS A 61 30.20 -11.14 -9.62
N ASN A 62 31.43 -10.99 -10.16
CA ASN A 62 32.01 -11.84 -11.21
C ASN A 62 31.16 -11.92 -12.50
N GLN A 63 30.40 -10.88 -12.83
CA GLN A 63 29.55 -10.85 -14.03
C GLN A 63 30.25 -10.22 -15.25
N LYS A 64 31.51 -9.80 -15.11
CA LYS A 64 32.25 -9.06 -16.15
C LYS A 64 31.39 -7.89 -16.65
N ASN A 65 31.41 -7.62 -17.96
CA ASN A 65 30.60 -6.55 -18.56
C ASN A 65 29.09 -6.86 -18.65
N SER A 66 28.57 -8.00 -18.16
CA SER A 66 27.17 -8.37 -18.36
C SER A 66 26.20 -7.32 -17.79
N PHE A 67 26.38 -6.95 -16.52
CA PHE A 67 25.50 -5.97 -15.87
C PHE A 67 25.68 -4.55 -16.41
N LEU A 68 26.91 -4.17 -16.78
CA LEU A 68 27.18 -2.92 -17.47
C LEU A 68 26.49 -2.88 -18.85
N ASN A 69 26.58 -3.94 -19.65
CA ASN A 69 25.94 -4.00 -20.95
C ASN A 69 24.42 -3.89 -20.85
N LEU A 70 23.81 -4.54 -19.85
CA LEU A 70 22.38 -4.39 -19.57
C LEU A 70 22.02 -2.94 -19.18
N PHE A 71 22.90 -2.23 -18.48
CA PHE A 71 22.72 -0.81 -18.17
C PHE A 71 22.80 0.05 -19.45
N LEU A 72 23.79 -0.20 -20.31
CA LEU A 72 23.91 0.53 -21.58
C LEU A 72 22.72 0.27 -22.50
N ASP A 73 22.22 -0.97 -22.55
CA ASP A 73 20.99 -1.32 -23.28
C ASP A 73 19.78 -0.57 -22.72
N TYR A 74 19.67 -0.47 -21.39
CA TYR A 74 18.65 0.35 -20.74
C TYR A 74 18.73 1.83 -21.15
N LEU A 75 19.93 2.43 -21.19
CA LEU A 75 20.11 3.81 -21.64
C LEU A 75 19.72 3.99 -23.11
N ILE A 76 20.08 3.05 -23.98
CA ILE A 76 19.71 3.07 -25.41
C ILE A 76 18.18 2.97 -25.56
N GLU A 77 17.54 2.06 -24.83
CA GLU A 77 16.07 1.92 -24.80
C GLU A 77 15.38 3.20 -24.30
N PHE A 78 16.01 3.92 -23.36
CA PHE A 78 15.54 5.23 -22.89
C PHE A 78 15.70 6.35 -23.95
N GLY A 79 16.52 6.13 -24.98
CA GLY A 79 16.76 7.08 -26.08
C GLY A 79 18.13 7.77 -26.05
N VAL A 80 19.03 7.32 -25.18
CA VAL A 80 20.41 7.83 -25.11
C VAL A 80 21.21 7.32 -26.32
N LYS A 81 21.89 8.23 -27.02
CA LYS A 81 22.71 7.90 -28.19
C LYS A 81 24.13 7.53 -27.76
N ILE A 82 24.36 6.26 -27.46
CA ILE A 82 25.68 5.71 -27.11
C ILE A 82 26.01 4.50 -27.98
N ASN A 83 27.29 4.25 -28.19
CA ASN A 83 27.78 3.00 -28.78
C ASN A 83 28.41 2.14 -27.67
N LYS A 84 27.94 0.90 -27.48
CA LYS A 84 28.44 0.02 -26.41
C LYS A 84 29.92 -0.32 -26.54
N ASP A 85 30.44 -0.36 -27.77
CA ASP A 85 31.85 -0.69 -28.02
C ASP A 85 32.80 0.39 -27.44
N ASP A 86 32.33 1.63 -27.29
CA ASP A 86 33.09 2.71 -26.65
C ASP A 86 33.24 2.50 -25.13
N TYR A 87 32.57 1.49 -24.56
CA TYR A 87 32.53 1.17 -23.14
C TYR A 87 33.03 -0.27 -22.87
N ALA A 88 33.83 -0.84 -23.78
CA ALA A 88 34.33 -2.21 -23.65
C ALA A 88 35.28 -2.41 -22.46
N PHE A 89 36.07 -1.38 -22.10
CA PHE A 89 37.09 -1.42 -21.04
C PHE A 89 36.90 -0.31 -20.01
N CYS A 90 35.66 -0.17 -19.53
CA CYS A 90 35.28 0.86 -18.57
C CYS A 90 36.02 0.75 -17.24
N GLU A 91 36.38 1.91 -16.71
CA GLU A 91 36.65 2.16 -15.32
C GLU A 91 35.40 2.79 -14.67
N ILE A 92 34.96 2.24 -13.54
CA ILE A 92 33.87 2.81 -12.73
C ILE A 92 34.49 3.45 -11.50
N THR A 93 34.29 4.75 -11.34
CA THR A 93 34.82 5.51 -10.19
C THR A 93 33.69 6.17 -9.39
N ARG A 94 33.89 6.27 -8.07
CA ARG A 94 33.01 6.95 -7.11
C ARG A 94 33.75 8.17 -6.57
N GLU A 95 33.02 9.27 -6.36
CA GLU A 95 33.49 10.51 -5.72
C GLU A 95 34.71 11.20 -6.37
N GLN A 96 35.15 10.72 -7.54
CA GLN A 96 36.24 11.35 -8.29
C GLN A 96 35.73 12.67 -8.90
N GLY A 97 36.31 13.79 -8.47
CA GLY A 97 35.78 15.11 -8.83
C GLY A 97 34.43 15.42 -8.17
N ARG A 98 34.09 14.72 -7.07
CA ARG A 98 32.77 14.73 -6.40
C ARG A 98 31.63 14.18 -7.26
N ILE A 99 31.94 13.49 -8.35
CA ILE A 99 30.94 12.81 -9.15
C ILE A 99 30.52 11.54 -8.42
N ASP A 100 29.22 11.39 -8.17
CA ASP A 100 28.65 10.20 -7.54
C ASP A 100 29.14 8.92 -8.23
N ILE A 101 28.85 8.73 -9.52
CA ILE A 101 29.37 7.60 -10.30
C ILE A 101 29.83 8.09 -11.67
N TRP A 102 31.06 7.74 -12.04
CA TRP A 102 31.62 8.06 -13.35
C TRP A 102 32.08 6.79 -14.06
N ILE A 103 31.39 6.48 -15.16
CA ILE A 103 31.70 5.40 -16.09
C ILE A 103 32.54 6.00 -17.21
N LYS A 104 33.77 5.51 -17.40
CA LYS A 104 34.66 6.09 -18.41
C LYS A 104 35.55 5.04 -19.04
N ASP A 105 35.78 5.15 -20.34
CA ASP A 105 36.71 4.29 -21.05
C ASP A 105 37.93 5.12 -21.47
N ASN A 106 39.11 4.66 -21.04
CA ASN A 106 40.35 5.39 -21.26
C ASN A 106 40.84 5.34 -22.72
N THR A 107 40.32 4.42 -23.54
CA THR A 107 40.68 4.23 -24.94
C THR A 107 39.79 5.07 -25.84
N SER A 108 38.47 4.92 -25.73
CA SER A 108 37.50 5.69 -26.52
C SER A 108 37.39 7.14 -26.08
N LYS A 109 37.77 7.43 -24.82
CA LYS A 109 37.55 8.70 -24.12
C LYS A 109 36.08 9.06 -23.94
N LYS A 110 35.16 8.12 -24.13
CA LYS A 110 33.74 8.31 -23.83
C LYS A 110 33.44 8.10 -22.35
N SER A 111 32.40 8.78 -21.86
CA SER A 111 31.98 8.67 -20.47
C SER A 111 30.50 8.94 -20.24
N ILE A 112 29.97 8.33 -19.17
CA ILE A 112 28.64 8.56 -18.63
C ILE A 112 28.78 8.95 -17.16
N ILE A 113 28.05 9.96 -16.74
CA ILE A 113 27.97 10.40 -15.35
C ILE A 113 26.61 9.99 -14.79
N ILE A 114 26.56 9.52 -13.55
CA ILE A 114 25.31 9.31 -12.80
C ILE A 114 25.38 10.20 -11.55
N GLU A 115 24.39 11.07 -11.39
CA GLU A 115 24.13 11.82 -10.15
C GLU A 115 22.91 11.19 -9.46
N ASN A 116 23.12 10.68 -8.25
CA ASN A 116 22.10 9.97 -7.49
C ASN A 116 21.35 10.90 -6.53
N LYS A 117 20.05 11.02 -6.74
CA LYS A 117 19.11 11.78 -5.90
C LYS A 117 17.96 10.89 -5.41
N ILE A 118 18.18 9.58 -5.25
CA ILE A 118 17.16 8.65 -4.73
C ILE A 118 16.65 9.11 -3.35
N ASN A 119 17.51 9.63 -2.48
CA ASN A 119 17.11 10.14 -1.16
C ASN A 119 16.55 11.58 -1.18
N ASN A 120 16.27 12.14 -2.36
CA ASN A 120 15.76 13.49 -2.53
C ASN A 120 16.67 14.57 -1.90
N ALA A 121 17.99 14.39 -2.02
CA ALA A 121 18.96 15.38 -1.61
C ALA A 121 18.81 16.69 -2.40
N GLY A 122 19.18 17.80 -1.76
CA GLY A 122 19.22 19.12 -2.41
C GLY A 122 20.23 19.16 -3.56
N ASP A 123 20.01 20.03 -4.53
CA ASP A 123 21.02 20.30 -5.56
C ASP A 123 22.02 21.30 -5.01
N GLN A 124 23.31 21.00 -5.22
CA GLN A 124 24.36 21.96 -4.96
C GLN A 124 24.45 22.95 -6.14
N GLU A 125 24.86 24.18 -5.85
CA GLU A 125 25.02 25.21 -6.86
C GLU A 125 26.04 24.78 -7.94
N ASN A 126 25.65 24.91 -9.21
CA ASN A 126 26.45 24.55 -10.40
C ASN A 126 27.03 23.12 -10.38
N GLN A 127 26.39 22.19 -9.66
CA GLN A 127 26.89 20.82 -9.45
C GLN A 127 27.17 20.10 -10.78
N LEU A 128 26.19 20.07 -11.69
CA LEU A 128 26.32 19.38 -12.98
C LEU A 128 27.34 20.06 -13.91
N GLU A 129 27.43 21.39 -13.89
CA GLU A 129 28.44 22.13 -14.65
C GLU A 129 29.86 21.77 -14.17
N ASN A 130 30.06 21.69 -12.85
CA ASN A 130 31.34 21.30 -12.27
C ASN A 130 31.75 19.90 -12.71
N TYR A 131 30.82 18.93 -12.71
CA TYR A 131 31.10 17.57 -13.16
C TYR A 131 31.44 17.51 -14.65
N TYR A 132 30.63 18.16 -15.48
CA TYR A 132 30.83 18.20 -16.92
C TYR A 132 32.19 18.83 -17.28
N ASN A 133 32.53 19.96 -16.65
CA ASN A 133 33.82 20.62 -16.84
C ASN A 133 34.98 19.77 -16.32
N TYR A 134 34.84 19.12 -15.16
CA TYR A 134 35.88 18.25 -14.61
C TYR A 134 36.17 17.05 -15.52
N ALA A 135 35.14 16.38 -16.05
CA ALA A 135 35.29 15.26 -16.97
C ALA A 135 35.92 15.71 -18.31
N LYS A 136 35.46 16.84 -18.88
CA LYS A 136 36.02 17.42 -20.11
C LYS A 136 37.48 17.81 -19.96
N ASN A 137 37.84 18.48 -18.86
CA ASN A 137 39.21 18.86 -18.54
C ASN A 137 40.12 17.64 -18.29
N SER A 138 39.53 16.51 -17.89
CA SER A 138 40.22 15.23 -17.76
C SER A 138 40.37 14.48 -19.10
N GLY A 139 39.91 15.07 -20.21
CA GLY A 139 40.05 14.53 -21.56
C GLY A 139 38.97 13.53 -21.96
N PHE A 140 37.81 13.54 -21.29
CA PHE A 140 36.68 12.68 -21.65
C PHE A 140 35.56 13.47 -22.33
N GLU A 141 34.95 12.85 -23.33
CA GLU A 141 33.67 13.28 -23.89
C GLU A 141 32.54 12.66 -23.07
N ILE A 142 31.57 13.48 -22.66
CA ILE A 142 30.41 13.02 -21.90
C ILE A 142 29.31 12.68 -22.91
N ASP A 143 28.89 11.42 -23.01
CA ASP A 143 27.75 11.06 -23.86
C ASP A 143 26.41 11.33 -23.14
N SER A 144 26.36 11.14 -21.83
CA SER A 144 25.14 11.28 -21.03
C SER A 144 25.41 11.59 -19.57
N ILE A 145 24.48 12.34 -18.96
CA ILE A 145 24.42 12.57 -17.51
C ILE A 145 23.08 12.06 -17.01
N VAL A 146 23.11 10.93 -16.32
CA VAL A 146 21.93 10.31 -15.71
C VAL A 146 21.65 10.98 -14.38
N TYR A 147 20.56 11.75 -14.31
CA TYR A 147 20.07 12.34 -13.07
C TYR A 147 18.99 11.42 -12.48
N LEU A 148 19.38 10.62 -11.49
CA LEU A 148 18.59 9.49 -10.99
C LEU A 148 17.83 9.88 -9.71
N THR A 149 16.52 10.01 -9.79
CA THR A 149 15.66 10.26 -8.61
C THR A 149 14.87 9.02 -8.25
N LEU A 150 14.28 8.96 -7.05
CA LEU A 150 13.49 7.78 -6.66
C LEU A 150 12.28 7.57 -7.58
N ASN A 151 11.41 8.57 -7.68
CA ASN A 151 10.13 8.49 -8.37
C ASN A 151 10.03 9.43 -9.59
N GLY A 152 11.12 10.06 -10.06
CA GLY A 152 11.08 10.97 -11.21
C GLY A 152 10.18 12.19 -11.03
N ASN A 153 10.01 12.65 -9.78
CA ASN A 153 9.23 13.83 -9.42
C ASN A 153 10.06 15.13 -9.42
N LYS A 154 11.38 14.99 -9.60
CA LYS A 154 12.35 16.08 -9.65
C LYS A 154 13.16 15.92 -10.94
N ASN A 155 13.36 17.02 -11.64
CA ASN A 155 14.30 17.08 -12.76
C ASN A 155 15.59 17.76 -12.31
N ALA A 156 16.68 17.45 -13.01
CA ALA A 156 17.93 18.17 -12.88
C ALA A 156 17.73 19.68 -13.05
N PRO A 157 18.47 20.51 -12.30
CA PRO A 157 18.50 21.95 -12.56
C PRO A 157 19.06 22.23 -13.95
N LEU A 158 18.47 23.21 -14.65
CA LEU A 158 19.02 23.72 -15.90
C LEU A 158 20.29 24.53 -15.61
N THR A 159 21.22 24.45 -16.54
CA THR A 159 22.51 25.14 -16.51
C THR A 159 22.57 26.19 -17.62
N ASP A 160 23.54 27.11 -17.57
CA ASP A 160 23.75 28.07 -18.67
C ASP A 160 24.43 27.42 -19.89
N VAL A 161 24.84 26.15 -19.78
CA VAL A 161 25.55 25.38 -20.81
C VAL A 161 24.56 24.52 -21.59
N ALA A 162 24.14 24.97 -22.78
CA ALA A 162 23.17 24.26 -23.62
C ALA A 162 23.60 22.81 -23.95
N GLU A 163 24.86 22.59 -24.30
CA GLU A 163 25.41 21.26 -24.61
C GLU A 163 25.30 20.29 -23.42
N LEU A 164 25.48 20.81 -22.20
CA LEU A 164 25.32 20.03 -20.96
C LEU A 164 23.85 19.65 -20.77
N ASN A 165 22.94 20.62 -20.90
CA ASN A 165 21.51 20.38 -20.74
C ASN A 165 20.97 19.32 -21.70
N GLU A 166 21.47 19.27 -22.94
CA GLU A 166 21.10 18.24 -23.93
C GLU A 166 21.55 16.81 -23.55
N LYS A 167 22.60 16.70 -22.73
CA LYS A 167 23.14 15.41 -22.27
C LYS A 167 22.45 14.89 -21.01
N ILE A 168 21.66 15.71 -20.32
CA ILE A 168 20.97 15.32 -19.08
C ILE A 168 19.79 14.40 -19.39
N GLN A 169 19.74 13.27 -18.67
CA GLN A 169 18.66 12.29 -18.72
C GLN A 169 18.02 12.17 -17.34
N ASN A 170 16.78 12.65 -17.21
CA ASN A 170 16.02 12.56 -15.96
C ASN A 170 15.39 11.18 -15.83
N MET A 171 15.95 10.34 -14.96
CA MET A 171 15.52 8.96 -14.77
C MET A 171 14.95 8.74 -13.37
N SER A 172 14.09 7.73 -13.25
CA SER A 172 13.53 7.28 -11.97
C SER A 172 14.05 5.91 -11.59
N ALA A 173 14.34 5.69 -10.31
CA ALA A 173 14.71 4.40 -9.78
C ALA A 173 13.52 3.42 -9.80
N PHE A 174 12.31 3.91 -9.52
CA PHE A 174 11.08 3.11 -9.61
C PHE A 174 9.86 4.00 -9.90
N LYS A 175 9.17 3.71 -11.02
CA LYS A 175 7.83 4.23 -11.38
C LYS A 175 6.86 3.10 -11.74
N ASN A 176 7.30 1.85 -11.59
CA ASN A 176 6.58 0.66 -12.04
C ASN A 176 6.32 0.65 -13.55
N ASN A 177 7.32 1.04 -14.34
CA ASN A 177 7.28 0.99 -15.80
C ASN A 177 8.63 0.52 -16.37
N ILE A 178 8.69 0.20 -17.67
CA ILE A 178 9.91 -0.34 -18.28
C ILE A 178 11.06 0.68 -18.37
N THR A 179 10.77 1.97 -18.25
CA THR A 179 11.76 3.05 -18.39
C THR A 179 12.41 3.44 -17.07
N ASP A 180 12.01 2.84 -15.93
CA ASP A 180 12.68 3.02 -14.65
C ASP A 180 13.89 2.08 -14.48
N LEU A 181 14.83 2.47 -13.61
CA LEU A 181 16.07 1.73 -13.34
C LEU A 181 15.79 0.30 -12.85
N SER A 182 14.76 0.13 -12.02
CA SER A 182 14.42 -1.16 -11.41
C SER A 182 14.00 -2.18 -12.45
N ASN A 183 13.10 -1.82 -13.36
CA ASN A 183 12.56 -2.73 -14.37
C ASN A 183 13.42 -2.77 -15.64
N GLY A 184 13.97 -1.63 -16.05
CA GLY A 184 14.78 -1.49 -17.25
C GLY A 184 16.18 -2.09 -17.10
N TRP A 185 16.75 -2.09 -15.88
CA TRP A 185 18.11 -2.58 -15.62
C TRP A 185 18.20 -3.63 -14.51
N LEU A 186 17.86 -3.28 -13.26
CA LEU A 186 18.12 -4.17 -12.10
C LEU A 186 17.40 -5.53 -12.22
N LYS A 187 16.16 -5.55 -12.70
CA LYS A 187 15.41 -6.77 -12.94
C LYS A 187 16.07 -7.63 -14.02
N LYS A 188 16.57 -7.02 -15.11
CA LYS A 188 17.31 -7.75 -16.15
C LYS A 188 18.60 -8.32 -15.58
N CYS A 189 19.32 -7.61 -14.72
CA CYS A 189 20.50 -8.13 -14.01
C CYS A 189 20.15 -9.32 -13.11
N TYR A 190 19.05 -9.24 -12.36
CA TYR A 190 18.55 -10.34 -11.54
C TYR A 190 18.23 -11.58 -12.39
N GLU A 191 17.53 -11.39 -13.51
CA GLU A 191 17.12 -12.49 -14.42
C GLU A 191 18.31 -13.12 -15.15
N ASN A 192 19.35 -12.33 -15.47
CA ASN A 192 20.55 -12.82 -16.17
C ASN A 192 21.61 -13.44 -15.25
N SER A 193 21.44 -13.34 -13.92
CA SER A 193 22.43 -13.90 -12.99
C SER A 193 22.09 -15.33 -12.56
N GLU A 194 23.00 -16.25 -12.82
CA GLU A 194 22.93 -17.64 -12.34
C GLU A 194 23.38 -17.77 -10.87
N ASN A 195 24.12 -16.78 -10.34
CA ASN A 195 24.63 -16.79 -8.98
C ASN A 195 23.56 -16.32 -7.98
N GLU A 196 23.24 -17.16 -7.00
CA GLU A 196 22.20 -16.88 -5.99
C GLU A 196 22.51 -15.68 -5.09
N ASP A 197 23.77 -15.45 -4.75
CA ASP A 197 24.17 -14.30 -3.91
C ASP A 197 23.92 -12.98 -4.66
N ASN A 198 24.26 -12.94 -5.95
CA ASN A 198 23.96 -11.80 -6.81
C ASN A 198 22.44 -11.58 -6.92
N ARG A 199 21.67 -12.64 -7.18
CA ARG A 199 20.21 -12.55 -7.26
C ARG A 199 19.61 -12.05 -5.95
N SER A 200 20.04 -12.61 -4.82
CA SER A 200 19.58 -12.19 -3.49
C SER A 200 19.91 -10.72 -3.23
N PHE A 201 21.16 -10.30 -3.50
CA PHE A 201 21.59 -8.92 -3.33
C PHE A 201 20.77 -7.92 -4.17
N ILE A 202 20.60 -8.20 -5.46
CA ILE A 202 19.81 -7.37 -6.38
C ILE A 202 18.34 -7.35 -5.96
N PHE A 203 17.79 -8.50 -5.55
CA PHE A 203 16.42 -8.59 -5.08
C PHE A 203 16.19 -7.77 -3.81
N GLN A 204 17.10 -7.82 -2.83
CA GLN A 204 17.04 -6.96 -1.65
C GLN A 204 17.10 -5.48 -2.03
N TYR A 205 17.90 -5.11 -3.05
CA TYR A 205 17.99 -3.72 -3.48
C TYR A 205 16.71 -3.26 -4.19
N LEU A 206 16.13 -4.10 -5.05
CA LEU A 206 14.82 -3.88 -5.67
C LEU A 206 13.72 -3.69 -4.61
N LYS A 207 13.70 -4.52 -3.56
CA LYS A 207 12.76 -4.36 -2.44
C LYS A 207 12.95 -3.03 -1.72
N LEU A 208 14.19 -2.57 -1.53
CA LEU A 208 14.49 -1.30 -0.87
C LEU A 208 13.96 -0.13 -1.69
N ILE A 209 14.29 -0.06 -2.99
CA ILE A 209 13.82 1.01 -3.87
C ILE A 209 12.29 1.04 -3.90
N LYS A 210 11.63 -0.12 -4.02
CA LYS A 210 10.18 -0.22 -3.98
C LYS A 210 9.61 0.29 -2.66
N HIS A 211 10.15 -0.15 -1.52
CA HIS A 211 9.70 0.32 -0.22
C HIS A 211 9.80 1.85 -0.08
N LEU A 212 10.96 2.43 -0.42
CA LEU A 212 11.16 3.88 -0.39
C LEU A 212 10.16 4.59 -1.30
N SER A 213 9.92 4.05 -2.50
CA SER A 213 8.96 4.61 -3.46
C SER A 213 7.53 4.62 -2.91
N GLN A 214 7.11 3.54 -2.25
CA GLN A 214 5.79 3.38 -1.63
C GLN A 214 5.58 4.32 -0.44
N VAL A 215 6.63 4.52 0.38
CA VAL A 215 6.61 5.55 1.42
C VAL A 215 6.40 6.95 0.80
N GLY A 216 7.01 7.21 -0.37
CA GLY A 216 6.72 8.42 -1.15
C GLY A 216 5.27 8.53 -1.64
N MET A 217 4.65 7.43 -2.06
CA MET A 217 3.24 7.42 -2.48
C MET A 217 2.26 7.61 -1.31
N ASP A 218 2.55 7.05 -0.13
CA ASP A 218 1.77 7.32 1.09
C ASP A 218 1.75 8.82 1.41
N ARG A 219 2.89 9.49 1.23
CA ARG A 219 2.98 10.95 1.34
C ARG A 219 2.13 11.66 0.28
N GLN A 220 2.13 11.22 -0.98
CA GLN A 220 1.29 11.84 -2.02
C GLN A 220 -0.21 11.76 -1.70
N ILE A 221 -0.71 10.62 -1.19
CA ILE A 221 -2.13 10.52 -0.78
C ILE A 221 -2.43 11.49 0.36
N LYS A 222 -1.51 11.65 1.32
CA LYS A 222 -1.64 12.63 2.40
C LYS A 222 -1.65 14.06 1.87
N GLU A 223 -0.84 14.38 0.87
CA GLU A 223 -0.82 15.69 0.21
C GLU A 223 -2.10 15.95 -0.60
N ASP A 224 -2.61 14.95 -1.33
CA ASP A 224 -3.91 15.03 -2.02
C ASP A 224 -5.03 15.33 -1.00
N PHE A 225 -5.07 14.59 0.12
CA PHE A 225 -6.04 14.84 1.19
C PHE A 225 -5.87 16.22 1.83
N TYR A 226 -4.63 16.66 2.07
CA TYR A 226 -4.33 17.99 2.59
C TYR A 226 -4.79 19.09 1.63
N SER A 227 -4.67 18.87 0.32
CA SER A 227 -5.17 19.79 -0.70
C SER A 227 -6.69 19.96 -0.62
N VAL A 228 -7.43 18.88 -0.35
CA VAL A 228 -8.89 18.92 -0.15
C VAL A 228 -9.25 19.68 1.13
N ILE A 229 -8.52 19.43 2.23
CA ILE A 229 -8.74 20.12 3.52
C ILE A 229 -8.54 21.63 3.40
N ASN A 230 -7.59 22.07 2.56
CA ASN A 230 -7.27 23.49 2.36
C ASN A 230 -8.26 24.23 1.44
N LYS A 231 -9.21 23.53 0.80
CA LYS A 231 -10.32 24.19 0.08
C LYS A 231 -11.29 24.83 1.07
N GLU A 232 -12.13 25.75 0.61
CA GLU A 232 -13.10 26.47 1.45
C GLU A 232 -14.00 25.49 2.26
N ASP A 233 -13.99 25.66 3.59
CA ASP A 233 -14.62 24.77 4.59
C ASP A 233 -14.20 23.29 4.52
N GLY A 234 -13.12 22.94 3.82
CA GLY A 234 -12.68 21.56 3.60
C GLY A 234 -12.45 20.80 4.92
N PHE A 235 -11.73 21.42 5.86
CA PHE A 235 -11.54 20.86 7.21
C PHE A 235 -12.85 20.58 7.94
N LEU A 236 -13.77 21.57 7.97
CA LEU A 236 -15.04 21.44 8.68
C LEU A 236 -15.95 20.38 8.03
N LYS A 237 -15.98 20.31 6.69
CA LYS A 237 -16.72 19.29 5.94
C LYS A 237 -16.18 17.89 6.22
N THR A 238 -14.87 17.68 6.14
CA THR A 238 -14.24 16.39 6.44
C THR A 238 -14.48 15.98 7.90
N LYS A 239 -14.39 16.93 8.84
CA LYS A 239 -14.69 16.67 10.25
C LYS A 239 -16.15 16.22 10.45
N ALA A 240 -17.11 16.91 9.84
CA ALA A 240 -18.51 16.54 9.92
C ALA A 240 -18.77 15.14 9.32
N ILE A 241 -18.11 14.79 8.20
CA ILE A 241 -18.21 13.45 7.62
C ILE A 241 -17.63 12.40 8.57
N ALA A 242 -16.47 12.65 9.19
CA ALA A 242 -15.89 11.73 10.16
C ALA A 242 -16.81 11.51 11.38
N GLU A 243 -17.48 12.56 11.86
CA GLU A 243 -18.48 12.47 12.92
C GLU A 243 -19.70 11.64 12.50
N LEU A 244 -20.20 11.81 11.26
CA LEU A 244 -21.30 11.01 10.72
C LEU A 244 -20.93 9.53 10.57
N VAL A 245 -19.71 9.24 10.09
CA VAL A 245 -19.21 7.86 9.97
C VAL A 245 -19.08 7.21 11.35
N ALA A 246 -18.61 7.94 12.36
CA ALA A 246 -18.48 7.44 13.72
C ALA A 246 -19.82 7.16 14.43
N GLY A 247 -20.93 7.72 13.95
CA GLY A 247 -22.28 7.47 14.46
C GLY A 247 -23.08 6.46 13.63
N LEU A 248 -22.49 5.89 12.57
CA LEU A 248 -23.23 5.11 11.58
C LEU A 248 -23.78 3.82 12.17
N GLU A 249 -23.00 3.10 12.99
CA GLU A 249 -23.44 1.86 13.62
C GLU A 249 -24.61 2.08 14.59
N GLU A 250 -24.67 3.23 15.27
CA GLU A 250 -25.77 3.59 16.14
C GLU A 250 -27.04 3.83 15.32
N TYR A 251 -26.92 4.64 14.27
CA TYR A 251 -28.05 4.96 13.39
C TYR A 251 -28.62 3.73 12.68
N ARG A 252 -27.76 2.85 12.16
CA ARG A 252 -28.20 1.57 11.56
C ARG A 252 -29.00 0.73 12.55
N ALA A 253 -28.55 0.72 13.79
CA ALA A 253 -29.18 -0.05 14.84
C ALA A 253 -30.50 0.61 15.31
N ASP A 254 -30.66 1.94 15.20
CA ASP A 254 -31.95 2.62 15.38
C ASP A 254 -32.93 2.28 14.24
N LEU A 255 -32.47 2.31 12.98
CA LEU A 255 -33.27 1.92 11.81
C LEU A 255 -33.79 0.50 11.94
N PHE A 256 -32.91 -0.43 12.35
CA PHE A 256 -33.29 -1.82 12.59
C PHE A 256 -34.40 -1.93 13.65
N ALA A 257 -34.25 -1.27 14.80
CA ALA A 257 -35.25 -1.34 15.85
C ALA A 257 -36.57 -0.67 15.47
N ALA A 258 -36.53 0.46 14.76
CA ALA A 258 -37.72 1.10 14.21
C ALA A 258 -38.48 0.17 13.27
N LYS A 259 -37.76 -0.64 12.46
CA LYS A 259 -38.34 -1.60 11.53
C LYS A 259 -38.90 -2.85 12.22
N ILE A 260 -38.24 -3.35 13.28
CA ILE A 260 -38.75 -4.46 14.10
C ILE A 260 -40.01 -4.04 14.88
N GLY A 261 -40.02 -2.82 15.42
CA GLY A 261 -41.11 -2.30 16.22
C GLY A 261 -41.43 -3.18 17.44
N ASN A 262 -42.72 -3.39 17.69
CA ASN A 262 -43.19 -4.22 18.81
C ASN A 262 -43.34 -5.71 18.47
N ASP A 263 -42.94 -6.14 17.27
CA ASP A 263 -43.16 -7.51 16.82
C ASP A 263 -41.92 -8.39 17.06
N TYR A 264 -41.56 -8.54 18.34
CA TYR A 264 -40.40 -9.29 18.80
C TYR A 264 -40.74 -10.56 19.60
N LEU A 265 -41.99 -11.03 19.53
CA LEU A 265 -42.34 -12.34 20.09
C LEU A 265 -41.50 -13.46 19.45
N PRO A 266 -41.14 -14.51 20.19
CA PRO A 266 -41.61 -14.85 21.54
C PRO A 266 -40.82 -14.19 22.69
N PHE A 267 -39.83 -13.35 22.40
CA PHE A 267 -39.14 -12.56 23.43
C PHE A 267 -40.13 -11.59 24.10
N ARG A 268 -39.94 -11.35 25.39
CA ARG A 268 -40.85 -10.51 26.20
C ARG A 268 -40.22 -9.22 26.68
N LYS A 269 -38.94 -9.03 26.42
CA LYS A 269 -38.19 -7.83 26.80
C LYS A 269 -37.22 -7.47 25.68
N THR A 270 -37.15 -6.19 25.34
CA THR A 270 -36.13 -5.64 24.45
C THR A 270 -35.60 -4.33 24.99
N TYR A 271 -34.32 -4.05 24.79
CA TYR A 271 -33.67 -2.79 25.14
C TYR A 271 -32.34 -2.62 24.42
N ARG A 272 -31.92 -1.35 24.31
CA ARG A 272 -30.61 -0.93 23.81
C ARG A 272 -29.56 -1.15 24.91
N TRP A 273 -28.60 -2.05 24.71
CA TRP A 273 -27.50 -2.27 25.68
C TRP A 273 -26.34 -1.31 25.47
N ARG A 274 -25.99 -1.07 24.20
CA ARG A 274 -24.99 -0.10 23.74
C ARG A 274 -25.53 0.62 22.51
N PRO A 275 -24.96 1.77 22.10
CA PRO A 275 -25.39 2.51 20.91
C PRO A 275 -25.56 1.65 19.67
N ASN A 276 -24.76 0.59 19.49
CA ASN A 276 -24.80 -0.26 18.30
C ASN A 276 -25.42 -1.66 18.55
N HIS A 277 -26.12 -1.86 19.66
CA HIS A 277 -26.48 -3.20 20.12
C HIS A 277 -27.87 -3.29 20.77
N TRP A 278 -28.71 -4.15 20.21
CA TRP A 278 -30.04 -4.50 20.71
C TRP A 278 -30.11 -5.89 21.32
N LEU A 279 -30.79 -5.99 22.47
CA LEU A 279 -31.07 -7.23 23.15
C LEU A 279 -32.55 -7.58 23.09
N TYR A 280 -32.83 -8.88 22.94
CA TYR A 280 -34.15 -9.48 23.05
C TYR A 280 -34.06 -10.66 24.04
N GLU A 281 -34.84 -10.59 25.12
CA GLU A 281 -34.74 -11.49 26.27
C GLU A 281 -36.10 -12.06 26.67
N ASN A 282 -36.08 -12.94 27.67
CA ASN A 282 -37.25 -13.54 28.31
C ASN A 282 -38.07 -14.43 27.37
N PHE A 283 -37.39 -15.14 26.46
CA PHE A 283 -37.98 -16.25 25.75
C PHE A 283 -37.67 -17.56 26.52
N ASN A 284 -38.61 -18.00 27.36
CA ASN A 284 -38.49 -19.26 28.08
C ASN A 284 -39.24 -20.37 27.34
N GLU A 285 -38.55 -21.47 27.07
CA GLU A 285 -39.14 -22.68 26.52
C GLU A 285 -38.58 -23.89 27.24
N ASN A 286 -39.46 -24.73 27.80
CA ASN A 286 -39.08 -25.95 28.53
C ASN A 286 -38.00 -25.73 29.61
N GLY A 287 -38.03 -24.57 30.29
CA GLY A 287 -37.07 -24.23 31.34
C GLY A 287 -35.74 -23.63 30.83
N VAL A 288 -35.53 -23.54 29.52
CA VAL A 288 -34.38 -22.85 28.91
C VAL A 288 -34.77 -21.42 28.57
N ASN A 289 -33.99 -20.43 29.04
CA ASN A 289 -34.22 -19.02 28.73
C ASN A 289 -33.26 -18.57 27.62
N PHE A 290 -33.80 -18.37 26.42
CA PHE A 290 -33.06 -17.92 25.26
C PHE A 290 -33.04 -16.39 25.16
N LYS A 291 -31.99 -15.89 24.52
CA LYS A 291 -31.73 -14.49 24.19
C LYS A 291 -31.29 -14.36 22.74
N LEU A 292 -31.60 -13.21 22.16
CA LEU A 292 -31.05 -12.78 20.89
C LEU A 292 -30.38 -11.41 21.06
N ASP A 293 -29.16 -11.32 20.60
CA ASP A 293 -28.42 -10.07 20.55
C ASP A 293 -28.18 -9.70 19.07
N VAL A 294 -28.27 -8.42 18.74
CA VAL A 294 -28.07 -7.88 17.38
C VAL A 294 -27.08 -6.73 17.44
N TYR A 295 -25.92 -6.90 16.80
CA TYR A 295 -24.77 -6.01 16.84
C TYR A 295 -24.45 -5.42 15.47
N PHE A 296 -24.17 -4.13 15.42
CA PHE A 296 -23.72 -3.42 14.23
C PHE A 296 -22.27 -2.94 14.42
N ASN A 297 -21.39 -3.23 13.48
CA ASN A 297 -19.96 -2.90 13.59
C ASN A 297 -19.61 -1.66 12.76
N ASN A 298 -18.53 -0.99 13.15
CA ASN A 298 -18.02 0.23 12.51
C ASN A 298 -17.40 -0.02 11.12
N ASP A 299 -17.06 -1.27 10.80
CA ASP A 299 -16.61 -1.70 9.46
C ASP A 299 -17.78 -1.95 8.49
N GLY A 300 -19.02 -1.70 8.93
CA GLY A 300 -20.24 -1.94 8.16
C GLY A 300 -20.81 -3.36 8.30
N SER A 301 -20.05 -4.30 8.87
CA SER A 301 -20.56 -5.65 9.17
C SER A 301 -21.57 -5.61 10.33
N ALA A 302 -22.21 -6.75 10.56
CA ALA A 302 -23.10 -6.97 11.69
C ALA A 302 -23.10 -8.43 12.12
N ARG A 303 -23.67 -8.69 13.28
CA ARG A 303 -23.78 -10.05 13.83
C ARG A 303 -25.04 -10.20 14.65
N ILE A 304 -25.67 -11.37 14.56
CA ILE A 304 -26.70 -11.77 15.51
C ILE A 304 -26.23 -12.99 16.31
N ASP A 305 -26.59 -13.03 17.59
CA ASP A 305 -26.23 -14.11 18.51
C ASP A 305 -27.46 -14.67 19.20
N PHE A 306 -27.73 -15.95 18.99
CA PHE A 306 -28.81 -16.67 19.66
C PHE A 306 -28.22 -17.62 20.71
N TRP A 307 -28.53 -17.38 21.98
CA TRP A 307 -27.86 -18.02 23.10
C TRP A 307 -28.76 -18.17 24.33
N ASN A 308 -28.33 -18.96 25.32
CA ASN A 308 -29.08 -19.18 26.56
C ASN A 308 -28.16 -19.08 27.79
N PRO A 309 -28.13 -17.92 28.49
CA PRO A 309 -27.20 -17.70 29.61
C PRO A 309 -27.52 -18.53 30.86
N ASN A 310 -26.63 -18.45 31.85
CA ASN A 310 -26.73 -19.06 33.19
C ASN A 310 -26.70 -20.60 33.20
N GLN A 311 -26.03 -21.20 32.21
CA GLN A 311 -25.80 -22.64 32.12
C GLN A 311 -24.37 -22.92 31.64
N PRO A 312 -23.80 -24.12 31.87
CA PRO A 312 -22.49 -24.49 31.32
C PRO A 312 -22.46 -24.37 29.79
N GLU A 313 -21.32 -23.99 29.23
CA GLU A 313 -21.15 -23.70 27.80
C GLU A 313 -21.63 -24.83 26.89
N GLU A 314 -21.27 -26.07 27.17
CA GLU A 314 -21.72 -27.25 26.42
C GLU A 314 -23.25 -27.45 26.46
N THR A 315 -23.89 -27.09 27.57
CA THR A 315 -25.35 -27.09 27.68
C THR A 315 -25.96 -26.00 26.81
N GLN A 316 -25.36 -24.81 26.77
CA GLN A 316 -25.82 -23.73 25.90
C GLN A 316 -25.73 -24.13 24.43
N LYS A 317 -24.60 -24.74 24.05
CA LYS A 317 -24.34 -25.25 22.71
C LYS A 317 -25.36 -26.29 22.27
N THR A 318 -25.69 -27.22 23.18
CA THR A 318 -26.70 -28.25 22.93
C THR A 318 -28.09 -27.64 22.78
N ASN A 319 -28.49 -26.74 23.68
CA ASN A 319 -29.82 -26.13 23.66
C ASN A 319 -30.06 -25.27 22.43
N THR A 320 -29.11 -24.39 22.10
CA THR A 320 -29.21 -23.48 20.94
C THR A 320 -29.22 -24.23 19.63
N SER A 321 -28.30 -25.19 19.44
CA SER A 321 -28.28 -26.02 18.24
C SER A 321 -29.54 -26.87 18.09
N THR A 322 -30.04 -27.46 19.18
CA THR A 322 -31.29 -28.23 19.15
C THR A 322 -32.47 -27.36 18.79
N LYS A 323 -32.59 -26.16 19.37
CA LYS A 323 -33.68 -25.23 19.06
C LYS A 323 -33.62 -24.78 17.60
N LEU A 324 -32.45 -24.34 17.12
CA LEU A 324 -32.29 -23.93 15.72
C LEU A 324 -32.56 -25.08 14.74
N LYS A 325 -32.21 -26.33 15.08
CA LYS A 325 -32.58 -27.51 14.28
C LYS A 325 -34.08 -27.73 14.24
N SER A 326 -34.76 -27.63 15.39
CA SER A 326 -36.20 -27.85 15.49
C SER A 326 -37.03 -26.89 14.63
N ILE A 327 -36.51 -25.68 14.39
CA ILE A 327 -37.18 -24.65 13.59
C ILE A 327 -36.58 -24.50 12.18
N GLY A 328 -35.64 -25.37 11.79
CA GLY A 328 -35.05 -25.41 10.46
C GLY A 328 -34.08 -24.27 10.13
N LEU A 329 -33.46 -23.63 11.13
CA LEU A 329 -32.51 -22.52 10.95
C LEU A 329 -31.06 -22.88 11.30
N PHE A 330 -30.78 -24.11 11.73
CA PHE A 330 -29.44 -24.53 12.17
C PHE A 330 -28.32 -24.22 11.17
N GLU A 331 -28.51 -24.53 9.89
CA GLU A 331 -27.49 -24.33 8.83
C GLU A 331 -27.23 -22.84 8.52
N LYS A 332 -28.07 -21.92 9.01
CA LYS A 332 -27.87 -20.48 8.83
C LYS A 332 -27.02 -19.84 9.93
N PHE A 333 -26.64 -20.61 10.95
CA PHE A 333 -25.87 -20.17 12.10
C PHE A 333 -24.61 -21.03 12.27
N GLU A 334 -23.59 -20.43 12.86
CA GLU A 334 -22.33 -21.09 13.20
C GLU A 334 -22.10 -21.10 14.72
N PHE A 335 -21.26 -22.02 15.19
CA PHE A 335 -20.80 -22.00 16.58
C PHE A 335 -19.76 -20.88 16.78
N GLY A 336 -19.74 -20.29 17.96
CA GLY A 336 -18.89 -19.13 18.29
C GLY A 336 -19.67 -17.90 18.73
N GLY A 337 -20.94 -18.10 19.13
CA GLY A 337 -21.82 -17.10 19.71
C GLY A 337 -21.39 -16.60 21.10
N PHE A 338 -22.15 -15.71 21.74
CA PHE A 338 -21.96 -15.43 23.18
C PHE A 338 -22.13 -16.70 24.02
N GLY A 339 -21.18 -16.95 24.92
CA GLY A 339 -21.14 -18.20 25.69
C GLY A 339 -21.04 -19.40 24.76
N GLY A 340 -21.85 -20.43 25.00
CA GLY A 340 -21.95 -21.59 24.10
C GLY A 340 -22.97 -21.40 22.98
N GLY A 341 -23.39 -20.16 22.70
CA GLY A 341 -24.42 -19.87 21.70
C GLY A 341 -23.97 -20.05 20.25
N MET A 342 -24.91 -19.76 19.35
CA MET A 342 -24.67 -19.76 17.91
C MET A 342 -24.91 -18.36 17.34
N CYS A 343 -24.14 -17.98 16.32
CA CYS A 343 -24.23 -16.66 15.70
C CYS A 343 -24.41 -16.75 14.18
N LYS A 344 -24.83 -15.64 13.57
CA LYS A 344 -24.76 -15.43 12.12
C LYS A 344 -24.06 -14.09 11.89
N ILE A 345 -23.00 -14.12 11.08
CA ILE A 345 -22.20 -12.94 10.74
C ILE A 345 -22.64 -12.42 9.36
N PHE A 346 -22.78 -11.11 9.24
CA PHE A 346 -23.12 -10.40 8.01
C PHE A 346 -21.94 -9.53 7.62
N ASN A 347 -21.15 -9.96 6.63
CA ASN A 347 -19.99 -9.22 6.15
C ASN A 347 -20.40 -8.27 5.02
N LEU A 348 -20.07 -6.98 5.11
CA LEU A 348 -20.43 -5.99 4.09
C LEU A 348 -19.95 -6.38 2.69
N GLU A 349 -18.79 -7.04 2.58
CA GLU A 349 -18.22 -7.52 1.31
C GLU A 349 -19.10 -8.56 0.58
N SER A 350 -20.04 -9.20 1.30
CA SER A 350 -20.98 -10.17 0.72
C SER A 350 -22.25 -9.50 0.15
N PHE A 351 -22.38 -8.18 0.26
CA PHE A 351 -23.56 -7.43 -0.17
C PHE A 351 -23.17 -6.27 -1.08
N GLU A 352 -24.12 -5.83 -1.92
CA GLU A 352 -23.93 -4.71 -2.85
C GLU A 352 -23.66 -3.39 -2.11
N ASN A 353 -24.38 -3.16 -1.00
CA ASN A 353 -24.30 -1.96 -0.20
C ASN A 353 -24.81 -2.23 1.23
N ILE A 354 -24.63 -1.24 2.10
CA ILE A 354 -24.98 -1.34 3.52
C ILE A 354 -26.49 -1.51 3.76
N GLU A 355 -27.34 -0.94 2.89
CA GLU A 355 -28.79 -1.05 3.00
C GLU A 355 -29.26 -2.47 2.66
N ALA A 356 -28.68 -3.11 1.64
CA ALA A 356 -28.95 -4.50 1.30
C ALA A 356 -28.58 -5.44 2.46
N LEU A 357 -27.42 -5.20 3.10
CA LEU A 357 -27.01 -5.93 4.30
C LEU A 357 -27.98 -5.70 5.47
N ASP A 358 -28.37 -4.46 5.74
CA ASP A 358 -29.28 -4.13 6.85
C ASP A 358 -30.68 -4.74 6.65
N ASN A 359 -31.15 -4.81 5.40
CA ASN A 359 -32.37 -5.50 5.05
C ASN A 359 -32.28 -7.01 5.29
N GLU A 360 -31.14 -7.64 4.98
CA GLU A 360 -30.91 -9.07 5.23
C GLU A 360 -30.81 -9.39 6.73
N ILE A 361 -30.22 -8.51 7.55
CA ILE A 361 -30.25 -8.62 9.02
C ILE A 361 -31.68 -8.61 9.51
N TYR A 362 -32.47 -7.61 9.09
CA TYR A 362 -33.87 -7.51 9.45
C TYR A 362 -34.64 -8.78 9.06
N ASN A 363 -34.52 -9.23 7.82
CA ASN A 363 -35.21 -10.43 7.33
C ASN A 363 -34.80 -11.69 8.12
N SER A 364 -33.52 -11.83 8.45
CA SER A 364 -33.00 -12.95 9.24
C SER A 364 -33.58 -12.97 10.65
N VAL A 365 -33.65 -11.82 11.32
CA VAL A 365 -34.21 -11.71 12.66
C VAL A 365 -35.72 -11.93 12.64
N ARG A 366 -36.42 -11.40 11.64
CA ARG A 366 -37.86 -11.61 11.42
C ARG A 366 -38.20 -13.07 11.21
N GLU A 367 -37.48 -13.75 10.33
CA GLU A 367 -37.65 -15.19 10.09
C GLU A 367 -37.43 -15.97 11.39
N LEU A 368 -36.37 -15.65 12.15
CA LEU A 368 -36.11 -16.27 13.44
C LEU A 368 -37.28 -16.06 14.41
N PHE A 369 -37.77 -14.83 14.57
CA PHE A 369 -38.92 -14.55 15.45
C PHE A 369 -40.17 -15.31 15.05
N GLU A 370 -40.50 -15.38 13.76
CA GLU A 370 -41.66 -16.12 13.26
C GLU A 370 -41.52 -17.62 13.50
N LYS A 371 -40.35 -18.19 13.22
CA LYS A 371 -40.01 -19.60 13.43
C LYS A 371 -39.94 -20.00 14.91
N LEU A 372 -39.60 -19.08 15.81
CA LEU A 372 -39.60 -19.35 17.25
C LEU A 372 -41.02 -19.35 17.86
N ARG A 373 -42.03 -18.83 17.16
CA ARG A 373 -43.44 -18.82 17.60
C ARG A 373 -44.18 -20.12 17.26
N THR A 374 -43.67 -20.86 16.28
CA THR A 374 -44.18 -22.16 15.85
C THR A 374 -43.59 -23.27 16.69
#